data_AF-A0A1W0AAH0-F1
#
_entry.id   AF-A0A1W0AAH0-F1
#
_cell.length_a   1.000
_cell.length_b   1.000
_cell.length_c   1.000
_cell.angle_alpha   90.00
_cell.angle_beta   90.00
_cell.angle_gamma   90.00
#
_symmetry.space_group_name_H-M   'P 1'
#
loop_
_entity.id
_entity.type
_entity.pdbx_description
1 polymer ?
#
loop_
_entity_poly.entity_id
_entity_poly.type
_entity_poly.pdbx_seq_one_letter_code
_entity_poly.pdbx_strand_id
1 'polypeptide(L)'
;MADDGDAKGMIAQEERELRRVFDHLAGYRTKKKLSQGITALKERKGQLEYSNTNFTSNTAPIFDAAGKKMTQPEIVAELHEVDGLIEKHNADLAALQASSTVRVIKSEDLFDAIKALGKVCSKKEISDMIWEADENLDGSVDWEELRGMFNRNLLDKTELEPVNLFNVVQFMTYDKKLCGTITADDTMAILFARYGQAQLETKMKTLFGDSDELSFVNYLDRVGKQRNPKKASNS
;
A
#
# COMPACT_ATOMS: atom_id res chain seq x y z
N MET A 1 27.65 -17.73 -23.51
CA MET A 1 26.85 -18.91 -23.10
C MET A 1 25.73 -18.36 -22.25
N ALA A 2 24.51 -18.35 -22.79
CA ALA A 2 23.34 -17.92 -22.04
C ALA A 2 23.11 -18.96 -20.94
N ASP A 3 23.12 -18.51 -19.69
CA ASP A 3 22.78 -19.34 -18.54
C ASP A 3 21.30 -19.72 -18.70
N ASP A 4 21.06 -20.98 -19.02
CA ASP A 4 19.75 -21.61 -19.27
C ASP A 4 19.04 -21.90 -17.93
N GLY A 5 19.12 -20.94 -17.00
CA GLY A 5 18.47 -20.99 -15.70
C GLY A 5 17.02 -20.55 -15.84
N ASP A 6 16.16 -21.50 -16.21
CA ASP A 6 14.69 -21.49 -16.20
C ASP A 6 14.05 -20.21 -15.66
N ALA A 7 13.22 -19.56 -16.48
CA ALA A 7 12.25 -18.59 -15.98
C ALA A 7 11.34 -19.33 -14.99
N LYS A 8 11.69 -19.26 -13.71
CA LYS A 8 10.94 -19.88 -12.63
C LYS A 8 9.71 -19.01 -12.38
N GLY A 9 8.56 -19.67 -12.37
CA GLY A 9 7.32 -19.07 -11.90
C GLY A 9 7.48 -18.53 -10.48
N MET A 10 6.45 -17.84 -10.01
CA MET A 10 6.44 -17.23 -8.69
C MET A 10 6.79 -18.24 -7.59
N ILE A 11 7.73 -17.86 -6.71
CA ILE A 11 8.13 -18.71 -5.58
C ILE A 11 7.18 -18.49 -4.39
N ALA A 12 7.11 -19.46 -3.48
CA ALA A 12 6.20 -19.40 -2.33
C ALA A 12 6.39 -18.15 -1.44
N GLN A 13 7.61 -17.64 -1.34
CA GLN A 13 7.89 -16.40 -0.60
C GLN A 13 7.27 -15.18 -1.28
N GLU A 14 7.34 -15.09 -2.60
CA GLU A 14 6.72 -13.99 -3.34
C GLU A 14 5.21 -14.09 -3.35
N GLU A 15 4.65 -15.29 -3.47
CA GLU A 15 3.19 -15.47 -3.41
C GLU A 15 2.63 -15.01 -2.06
N ARG A 16 3.36 -15.30 -0.97
CA ARG A 16 3.02 -14.81 0.37
C ARG A 16 3.05 -13.28 0.46
N GLU A 17 4.11 -12.66 -0.04
CA GLU A 17 4.23 -11.20 -0.02
C GLU A 17 3.23 -10.54 -0.97
N LEU A 18 2.97 -11.12 -2.14
CA LEU A 18 1.97 -10.66 -3.09
C LEU A 18 0.57 -10.74 -2.46
N ARG A 19 0.26 -11.79 -1.69
CA ARG A 19 -0.99 -11.90 -0.94
C ARG A 19 -1.12 -10.80 0.12
N ARG A 20 -0.04 -10.48 0.84
CA ARG A 20 -0.01 -9.34 1.76
C ARG A 20 -0.29 -8.02 1.03
N VAL A 21 0.33 -7.82 -0.14
CA VAL A 21 0.12 -6.62 -0.97
C VAL A 21 -1.32 -6.54 -1.47
N PHE A 22 -1.88 -7.64 -1.96
CA PHE A 22 -3.29 -7.72 -2.37
C PHE A 22 -4.22 -7.33 -1.23
N ASP A 23 -4.03 -7.92 -0.04
CA ASP A 23 -4.85 -7.64 1.14
C ASP A 23 -4.70 -6.18 1.61
N HIS A 24 -3.54 -5.55 1.35
CA HIS A 24 -3.33 -4.14 1.60
C HIS A 24 -4.04 -3.24 0.58
N LEU A 25 -3.95 -3.57 -0.72
CA LEU A 25 -4.53 -2.77 -1.80
C LEU A 25 -6.05 -2.93 -1.92
N ALA A 26 -6.60 -4.11 -1.64
CA ALA A 26 -8.03 -4.36 -1.77
C ALA A 26 -8.83 -3.49 -0.78
N GLY A 27 -9.68 -2.60 -1.30
CA GLY A 27 -10.42 -1.63 -0.49
C GLY A 27 -9.55 -0.61 0.25
N TYR A 28 -8.32 -0.34 -0.23
CA TYR A 28 -7.37 0.60 0.36
C TYR A 28 -8.01 1.96 0.69
N ARG A 29 -8.79 2.55 -0.22
CA ARG A 29 -9.39 3.87 -0.02
C ARG A 29 -10.34 3.87 1.17
N THR A 30 -11.22 2.87 1.25
CA THR A 30 -12.19 2.76 2.34
C THR A 30 -11.47 2.53 3.67
N LYS A 31 -10.49 1.61 3.70
CA LYS A 31 -9.67 1.38 4.89
C LYS A 31 -8.97 2.66 5.35
N LYS A 32 -8.36 3.41 4.42
CA LYS A 32 -7.69 4.69 4.70
C LYS A 32 -8.65 5.71 5.30
N LYS A 33 -9.85 5.88 4.74
CA LYS A 33 -10.86 6.81 5.28
C LYS A 33 -11.29 6.42 6.70
N LEU A 34 -11.56 5.14 6.94
CA LEU A 34 -11.93 4.64 8.27
C LEU A 34 -10.79 4.84 9.27
N SER A 35 -9.55 4.50 8.91
CA SER A 35 -8.39 4.70 9.77
C SER A 35 -8.15 6.18 10.11
N GLN A 36 -8.28 7.08 9.14
CA GLN A 36 -8.19 8.54 9.37
C GLN A 36 -9.30 9.02 10.31
N GLY A 37 -10.54 8.55 10.10
CA GLY A 37 -11.66 8.83 10.99
C GLY A 37 -11.40 8.37 12.42
N ILE A 38 -10.90 7.14 12.61
CA ILE A 38 -10.53 6.61 13.93
C ILE A 38 -9.46 7.46 14.60
N THR A 39 -8.42 7.87 13.86
CA THR A 39 -7.36 8.74 14.42
C THR A 39 -7.93 10.07 14.90
N ALA A 40 -8.76 10.73 14.08
CA ALA A 40 -9.39 12.00 14.45
C ALA A 40 -10.32 11.85 15.67
N LEU A 41 -11.10 10.77 15.72
CA LEU A 41 -11.99 10.47 16.85
C LEU A 41 -11.18 10.19 18.14
N LYS A 42 -10.07 9.45 18.05
CA LYS A 42 -9.19 9.20 19.21
C LYS A 42 -8.54 10.47 19.74
N GLU A 43 -8.13 11.38 18.85
CA GLU A 43 -7.62 12.70 19.25
C GLU A 43 -8.70 13.50 19.98
N ARG A 44 -9.91 13.57 19.43
CA ARG A 44 -11.04 14.24 20.07
C ARG A 44 -11.42 13.61 21.41
N LYS A 45 -11.43 12.28 21.49
CA LYS A 45 -11.64 11.54 22.74
C LYS A 45 -10.63 11.97 23.80
N GLY A 46 -9.34 12.00 23.48
CA GLY A 46 -8.30 12.42 24.43
C GLY A 46 -8.49 13.85 24.94
N GLN A 47 -8.93 14.78 24.07
CA GLN A 47 -9.25 16.16 24.46
C GLN A 47 -10.46 16.23 25.42
N LEU A 48 -11.51 15.47 25.13
CA LEU A 48 -12.71 15.39 25.96
C LEU A 48 -12.41 14.72 27.31
N GLU A 49 -11.64 13.65 27.35
CA GLU A 49 -11.21 12.96 28.59
C GLU A 49 -10.39 13.89 29.49
N TYR A 50 -9.43 14.61 28.91
CA TYR A 50 -8.63 15.60 29.63
C TYR A 50 -9.51 16.72 30.21
N SER A 51 -10.46 17.22 29.42
CA SER A 51 -11.37 18.29 29.84
C SER A 51 -12.36 17.82 30.91
N ASN A 52 -12.85 16.58 30.82
CA ASN A 52 -13.78 16.00 31.78
C ASN A 52 -13.11 15.75 33.15
N THR A 53 -11.88 15.21 33.13
CA THR A 53 -11.12 14.92 34.35
C THR A 53 -10.69 16.18 35.09
N ASN A 54 -10.42 17.28 34.38
CA ASN A 54 -9.96 18.55 34.96
C ASN A 54 -11.02 19.66 34.94
N PHE A 55 -12.31 19.32 34.82
CA PHE A 55 -13.39 20.30 34.61
C PHE A 55 -13.47 21.36 35.73
N THR A 56 -13.16 20.99 36.97
CA THR A 56 -13.18 21.89 38.14
C THR A 56 -11.90 22.69 38.32
N SER A 57 -10.84 22.41 37.57
CA SER A 57 -9.47 22.93 37.80
C SER A 57 -9.14 24.21 37.03
N ASN A 58 -10.15 25.00 36.62
CA ASN A 58 -9.98 26.22 35.81
C ASN A 58 -9.15 26.00 34.53
N THR A 59 -9.26 24.80 33.95
CA THR A 59 -8.58 24.42 32.70
C THR A 59 -9.22 25.08 31.48
N ALA A 60 -8.47 25.08 30.37
CA ALA A 60 -8.94 25.67 29.12
C ALA A 60 -10.31 25.07 28.72
N PRO A 61 -11.30 25.91 28.38
CA PRO A 61 -12.62 25.43 28.00
C PRO A 61 -12.55 24.64 26.69
N ILE A 62 -13.26 23.51 26.65
CA ILE A 62 -13.51 22.77 25.42
C ILE A 62 -14.78 23.29 24.74
N PHE A 63 -14.73 23.32 23.41
CA PHE A 63 -15.81 23.81 22.57
C PHE A 63 -16.34 22.69 21.69
N ASP A 64 -17.62 22.77 21.36
CA ASP A 64 -18.26 21.94 20.35
C ASP A 64 -17.91 22.41 18.93
N ALA A 65 -18.42 21.70 17.92
CA ALA A 65 -18.22 22.04 16.51
C ALA A 65 -18.79 23.42 16.12
N ALA A 66 -19.73 23.97 16.89
CA ALA A 66 -20.31 25.30 16.69
C ALA A 66 -19.55 26.41 17.44
N GLY A 67 -18.47 26.07 18.15
CA GLY A 67 -17.71 27.02 18.96
C GLY A 67 -18.37 27.39 20.28
N LYS A 68 -19.40 26.65 20.72
CA LYS A 68 -20.03 26.83 22.03
C LYS A 68 -19.25 26.06 23.09
N LYS A 69 -19.01 26.71 24.23
CA LYS A 69 -18.37 26.08 25.39
C LYS A 69 -19.23 24.92 25.90
N MET A 70 -18.61 23.76 26.08
CA MET A 70 -19.30 22.58 26.55
C MET A 70 -19.40 22.55 28.08
N THR A 71 -20.54 22.07 28.57
CA THR A 71 -20.75 21.68 29.97
C THR A 71 -20.27 20.26 30.22
N GLN A 72 -20.03 19.89 31.48
CA GLN A 72 -19.60 18.53 31.82
C GLN A 72 -20.55 17.43 31.30
N PRO A 73 -21.89 17.56 31.40
CA PRO A 73 -22.80 16.58 30.81
C PRO A 73 -22.69 16.49 29.28
N GLU A 74 -22.51 17.63 28.58
CA GLU A 74 -22.29 17.63 27.12
C GLU A 74 -20.97 16.95 26.74
N ILE A 75 -19.90 17.13 27.52
CA ILE A 75 -18.61 16.45 27.32
C ILE A 75 -18.77 14.93 27.46
N VAL A 76 -19.47 14.48 28.50
CA VAL A 76 -19.71 13.04 28.75
C VAL A 76 -20.59 12.44 27.65
N ALA A 77 -21.60 13.17 27.18
CA ALA A 77 -22.44 12.73 26.06
C ALA A 77 -21.60 12.57 24.78
N GLU A 78 -20.77 13.56 24.44
CA GLU A 78 -19.90 13.49 23.27
C GLU A 78 -18.86 12.35 23.39
N LEU A 79 -18.31 12.09 24.57
CA LEU A 79 -17.41 10.95 24.80
C LEU A 79 -18.07 9.62 24.43
N HIS A 80 -19.31 9.40 24.87
CA HIS A 80 -20.05 8.19 24.55
C HIS A 80 -20.34 8.07 23.04
N GLU A 81 -20.68 9.17 22.38
CA GLU A 81 -20.86 9.20 20.93
C GLU A 81 -19.57 8.88 20.18
N VAL A 82 -18.46 9.50 20.57
CA VAL A 82 -17.13 9.28 19.97
C VAL A 82 -16.70 7.82 20.14
N ASP A 83 -16.92 7.22 21.32
CA ASP A 83 -16.63 5.81 21.55
C ASP A 83 -17.45 4.88 20.65
N GLY A 84 -18.76 5.12 20.55
CA GLY A 84 -19.62 4.36 19.64
C GLY A 84 -19.19 4.48 18.17
N LEU A 85 -18.73 5.66 17.74
CA LEU A 85 -18.20 5.86 16.38
C LEU A 85 -16.87 5.13 16.15
N ILE A 86 -15.97 5.13 17.14
CA ILE A 86 -14.70 4.38 17.08
C ILE A 86 -14.99 2.88 16.97
N GLU A 87 -15.89 2.35 17.80
CA GLU A 87 -16.30 0.95 17.74
C GLU A 87 -16.90 0.59 16.37
N LYS A 88 -17.79 1.43 15.86
CA LYS A 88 -18.38 1.26 14.52
C LYS A 88 -17.32 1.23 13.42
N HIS A 89 -16.40 2.20 13.38
CA HIS A 89 -15.35 2.22 12.36
C HIS A 89 -14.39 1.04 12.46
N ASN A 90 -14.08 0.57 13.68
CA ASN A 90 -13.29 -0.65 13.86
C ASN A 90 -14.04 -1.89 13.35
N ALA A 91 -15.35 -1.99 13.60
CA ALA A 91 -16.18 -3.08 13.08
C ALA A 91 -16.24 -3.06 11.55
N ASP A 92 -16.40 -1.88 10.94
CA ASP A 92 -16.38 -1.70 9.48
C ASP A 92 -15.02 -2.13 8.89
N LEU A 93 -13.90 -1.76 9.53
CA LEU A 93 -12.57 -2.22 9.12
C LEU A 93 -12.41 -3.73 9.20
N ALA A 94 -12.89 -4.35 10.30
CA ALA A 94 -12.84 -5.79 10.47
C ALA A 94 -13.69 -6.52 9.42
N ALA A 95 -14.86 -5.98 9.06
CA ALA A 95 -15.73 -6.53 8.03
C ALA A 95 -15.09 -6.50 6.63
N LEU A 96 -14.31 -5.45 6.32
CA LEU A 96 -13.55 -5.38 5.05
C LEU A 96 -12.43 -6.42 4.96
N GLN A 97 -11.92 -6.89 6.11
CA GLN A 97 -10.88 -7.90 6.20
C GLN A 97 -11.44 -9.33 6.37
N ALA A 98 -12.76 -9.47 6.57
CA ALA A 98 -13.40 -10.76 6.74
C ALA A 98 -13.33 -11.61 5.47
N SER A 99 -13.12 -12.92 5.63
CA SER A 99 -13.01 -13.87 4.51
C SER A 99 -14.28 -13.99 3.66
N SER A 100 -15.43 -13.55 4.18
CA SER A 100 -16.72 -13.56 3.46
C SER A 100 -16.87 -12.41 2.47
N THR A 101 -16.00 -11.40 2.55
CA THR A 101 -16.06 -10.22 1.68
C THR A 101 -15.26 -10.48 0.42
N VAL A 102 -15.87 -10.29 -0.75
CA VAL A 102 -15.15 -10.32 -2.03
C VAL A 102 -14.13 -9.18 -2.00
N ARG A 103 -12.85 -9.53 -2.09
CA ARG A 103 -11.75 -8.57 -2.08
C ARG A 103 -11.32 -8.34 -3.52
N VAL A 104 -11.32 -7.08 -3.92
CA VAL A 104 -10.86 -6.62 -5.23
C VAL A 104 -10.13 -5.30 -5.07
N ILE A 105 -9.21 -5.02 -5.98
CA ILE A 105 -8.50 -3.75 -6.08
C ILE A 105 -9.21 -2.91 -7.13
N LYS A 106 -9.77 -1.78 -6.72
CA LYS A 106 -10.39 -0.83 -7.66
C LYS A 106 -9.41 0.26 -8.07
N SER A 107 -9.72 0.93 -9.18
CA SER A 107 -8.97 2.10 -9.65
C SER A 107 -8.75 3.14 -8.54
N GLU A 108 -9.77 3.39 -7.71
CA GLU A 108 -9.64 4.36 -6.62
C GLU A 108 -8.73 3.92 -5.47
N ASP A 109 -8.67 2.62 -5.21
CA ASP A 109 -7.77 2.03 -4.22
C ASP A 109 -6.33 2.17 -4.68
N LEU A 110 -6.06 1.77 -5.93
CA LEU A 110 -4.75 1.85 -6.54
C LEU A 110 -4.25 3.31 -6.64
N PHE A 111 -5.13 4.24 -7.03
CA PHE A 111 -4.81 5.67 -7.09
C PHE A 111 -4.35 6.22 -5.73
N ASP A 112 -5.12 5.97 -4.67
CA ASP A 112 -4.80 6.49 -3.34
C ASP A 112 -3.56 5.80 -2.73
N ALA A 113 -3.32 4.53 -3.05
CA ALA A 113 -2.16 3.77 -2.62
C ALA A 113 -0.87 4.27 -3.30
N ILE A 114 -0.88 4.42 -4.63
CA ILE A 114 0.28 4.95 -5.37
C ILE A 114 0.59 6.39 -4.96
N LYS A 115 -0.44 7.20 -4.69
CA LYS A 115 -0.27 8.54 -4.12
C LYS A 115 0.40 8.50 -2.74
N ALA A 116 0.07 7.52 -1.90
CA ALA A 116 0.70 7.35 -0.59
C ALA A 116 2.17 6.90 -0.70
N LEU A 117 2.54 6.18 -1.78
CA LEU A 117 3.93 5.85 -2.11
C LEU A 117 4.72 7.05 -2.68
N GLY A 118 4.10 8.22 -2.83
CA GLY A 118 4.76 9.45 -3.27
C GLY A 118 4.77 9.68 -4.78
N LYS A 119 4.13 8.81 -5.59
CA LYS A 119 3.98 9.03 -7.04
C LYS A 119 2.60 9.62 -7.34
N VAL A 120 2.59 10.68 -8.15
CA VAL A 120 1.35 11.23 -8.70
C VAL A 120 1.10 10.58 -10.06
N CYS A 121 -0.05 9.92 -10.20
CA CYS A 121 -0.54 9.38 -11.47
C CYS A 121 -1.82 10.08 -11.88
N SER A 122 -2.08 10.15 -13.17
CA SER A 122 -3.37 10.53 -13.74
C SER A 122 -4.40 9.41 -13.55
N LYS A 123 -5.69 9.76 -13.57
CA LYS A 123 -6.77 8.77 -13.54
C LYS A 123 -6.70 7.79 -14.72
N LYS A 124 -6.23 8.26 -15.88
CA LYS A 124 -6.07 7.42 -17.06
C LYS A 124 -4.99 6.37 -16.83
N GLU A 125 -3.81 6.75 -16.35
CA GLU A 125 -2.73 5.80 -16.06
C GLU A 125 -3.16 4.73 -15.07
N ILE A 126 -3.95 5.10 -14.05
CA ILE A 126 -4.50 4.12 -13.10
C ILE A 126 -5.54 3.20 -13.75
N SER A 127 -6.43 3.75 -14.57
CA SER A 127 -7.41 2.95 -15.30
C SER A 127 -6.74 1.97 -16.25
N ASP A 128 -5.68 2.39 -16.94
CA ASP A 128 -4.90 1.54 -17.83
C ASP A 128 -4.23 0.40 -17.04
N MET A 129 -3.65 0.69 -15.86
CA MET A 129 -3.06 -0.33 -14.98
C MET A 129 -4.06 -1.40 -14.53
N ILE A 130 -5.29 -1.01 -14.22
CA ILE A 130 -6.35 -1.96 -13.85
C ILE A 130 -6.76 -2.77 -15.07
N TRP A 131 -7.02 -2.09 -16.20
CA TRP A 131 -7.45 -2.73 -17.44
C TRP A 131 -6.44 -3.75 -18.00
N GLU A 132 -5.14 -3.50 -17.82
CA GLU A 132 -4.07 -4.44 -18.21
C GLU A 132 -4.10 -5.77 -17.44
N ALA A 133 -4.72 -5.81 -16.26
CA ALA A 133 -4.77 -6.99 -15.39
C ALA A 133 -6.16 -7.61 -15.25
N ASP A 134 -7.22 -6.83 -15.48
CA ASP A 134 -8.64 -7.23 -15.43
C ASP A 134 -8.99 -8.13 -16.64
N GLU A 135 -8.96 -9.44 -16.43
CA GLU A 135 -9.19 -10.44 -17.48
C GLU A 135 -10.68 -10.70 -17.71
N ASN A 136 -11.49 -10.52 -16.65
CA ASN A 136 -12.92 -10.79 -16.68
C ASN A 136 -13.77 -9.55 -17.05
N LEU A 137 -13.14 -8.38 -17.18
CA LEU A 137 -13.72 -7.07 -17.51
C LEU A 137 -14.73 -6.54 -16.49
N ASP A 138 -14.54 -6.85 -15.20
CA ASP A 138 -15.40 -6.37 -14.11
C ASP A 138 -15.03 -4.98 -13.57
N GLY A 139 -13.94 -4.39 -14.09
CA GLY A 139 -13.44 -3.07 -13.73
C GLY A 139 -12.63 -3.04 -12.43
N SER A 140 -12.23 -4.21 -11.93
CA SER A 140 -11.39 -4.39 -10.75
C SER A 140 -10.37 -5.51 -10.96
N VAL A 141 -9.45 -5.67 -10.00
CA VAL A 141 -8.47 -6.76 -10.03
C VAL A 141 -8.67 -7.64 -8.81
N ASP A 142 -9.03 -8.90 -9.03
CA ASP A 142 -9.15 -9.91 -7.98
C ASP A 142 -7.79 -10.59 -7.67
N TRP A 143 -7.81 -11.57 -6.77
CA TRP A 143 -6.59 -12.27 -6.36
C TRP A 143 -5.96 -13.08 -7.50
N GLU A 144 -6.77 -13.80 -8.27
CA GLU A 144 -6.26 -14.67 -9.34
C GLU A 144 -5.72 -13.83 -10.50
N GLU A 145 -6.37 -12.71 -10.83
CA GLU A 145 -5.90 -11.75 -11.83
C GLU A 145 -4.57 -11.09 -11.42
N LEU A 146 -4.47 -10.64 -10.17
CA LEU A 146 -3.21 -10.07 -9.66
C LEU A 146 -2.08 -11.10 -9.70
N ARG A 147 -2.37 -12.33 -9.26
CA ARG A 147 -1.42 -13.44 -9.23
C ARG A 147 -0.99 -13.82 -10.65
N GLY A 148 -1.93 -13.90 -11.58
CA GLY A 148 -1.70 -14.20 -12.99
C GLY A 148 -0.81 -13.14 -13.64
N MET A 149 -1.16 -11.85 -13.51
CA MET A 149 -0.38 -10.73 -14.00
C MET A 149 1.05 -10.73 -13.46
N PHE A 150 1.22 -10.99 -12.16
CA PHE A 150 2.54 -11.06 -11.53
C PHE A 150 3.36 -12.22 -12.10
N ASN A 151 2.77 -13.41 -12.21
CA ASN A 151 3.47 -14.58 -12.74
C ASN A 151 3.82 -14.44 -14.22
N ARG A 152 2.96 -13.82 -15.05
CA ARG A 152 3.27 -13.53 -16.46
C ARG A 152 4.50 -12.63 -16.57
N ASN A 153 4.54 -11.53 -15.80
CA ASN A 153 5.69 -10.62 -15.80
C ASN A 153 6.99 -11.28 -15.33
N LEU A 154 6.93 -12.22 -14.38
CA LEU A 154 8.09 -13.00 -13.96
C LEU A 154 8.62 -13.94 -15.04
N LEU A 155 7.74 -14.42 -15.92
CA LEU A 155 8.05 -15.33 -17.01
C LEU A 155 8.28 -14.61 -18.36
N ASP A 156 8.10 -13.29 -18.40
CA ASP A 156 8.19 -12.49 -19.62
C ASP A 156 9.64 -12.38 -20.11
N LYS A 157 9.93 -13.11 -21.19
CA LYS A 157 11.20 -13.03 -21.93
C LYS A 157 11.14 -12.05 -23.10
N THR A 158 9.95 -11.57 -23.44
CA THR A 158 9.69 -10.76 -24.63
C THR A 158 9.76 -9.27 -24.33
N GLU A 159 9.66 -8.90 -23.05
CA GLU A 159 9.53 -7.52 -22.56
C GLU A 159 8.28 -6.80 -23.10
N LEU A 160 7.28 -7.57 -23.55
CA LEU A 160 6.01 -7.06 -24.07
C LEU A 160 4.90 -7.03 -23.01
N GLU A 161 5.07 -7.72 -21.87
CA GLU A 161 4.07 -7.67 -20.80
C GLU A 161 3.95 -6.24 -20.24
N PRO A 162 2.72 -5.78 -19.94
CA PRO A 162 2.53 -4.53 -19.22
C PRO A 162 3.09 -4.62 -17.80
N VAL A 163 3.97 -3.69 -17.44
CA VAL A 163 4.70 -3.69 -16.16
C VAL A 163 4.24 -2.63 -15.17
N ASN A 164 3.28 -1.78 -15.53
CA ASN A 164 2.94 -0.64 -14.71
C ASN A 164 2.37 -1.07 -13.35
N LEU A 165 1.36 -1.95 -13.36
CA LEU A 165 0.83 -2.55 -12.13
C LEU A 165 1.86 -3.49 -11.49
N PHE A 166 2.57 -4.31 -12.29
CA PHE A 166 3.62 -5.20 -11.80
C PHE A 166 4.67 -4.46 -10.96
N ASN A 167 5.19 -3.33 -11.44
CA ASN A 167 6.22 -2.55 -10.75
C ASN A 167 5.71 -1.99 -9.42
N VAL A 168 4.45 -1.57 -9.35
CA VAL A 168 3.83 -1.12 -8.10
C VAL A 168 3.82 -2.27 -7.09
N VAL A 169 3.27 -3.41 -7.49
CA VAL A 169 3.07 -4.53 -6.56
C VAL A 169 4.38 -5.21 -6.18
N GLN A 170 5.34 -5.29 -7.12
CA GLN A 170 6.69 -5.80 -6.89
C GLN A 170 7.47 -4.93 -5.89
N PHE A 171 7.34 -3.60 -5.97
CA PHE A 171 7.91 -2.74 -4.94
C PHE A 171 7.28 -3.02 -3.57
N MET A 172 5.96 -3.16 -3.52
CA MET A 172 5.23 -3.38 -2.27
C MET A 172 5.49 -4.76 -1.65
N THR A 173 5.88 -5.78 -2.44
CA THR A 173 6.30 -7.08 -1.87
C THR A 173 7.59 -6.95 -1.07
N TYR A 174 8.46 -6.02 -1.43
CA TYR A 174 9.64 -5.65 -0.65
C TYR A 174 9.29 -4.75 0.55
N ASP A 175 8.34 -3.83 0.39
CA ASP A 175 7.93 -2.90 1.46
C ASP A 175 7.06 -3.59 2.52
N LYS A 176 7.73 -4.33 3.42
CA LYS A 176 7.11 -5.06 4.53
C LYS A 176 6.39 -4.12 5.50
N LYS A 177 6.93 -2.92 5.70
CA LYS A 177 6.41 -1.90 6.63
C LYS A 177 5.30 -1.05 6.00
N LEU A 178 5.13 -1.12 4.67
CA LEU A 178 4.17 -0.34 3.90
C LEU A 178 4.38 1.17 4.11
N CYS A 179 5.64 1.60 4.22
CA CYS A 179 6.02 2.98 4.49
C CYS A 179 6.51 3.75 3.25
N GLY A 180 6.55 3.12 2.08
CA GLY A 180 6.95 3.73 0.81
C GLY A 180 8.47 3.79 0.59
N THR A 181 9.25 3.18 1.47
CA THR A 181 10.71 3.05 1.36
C THR A 181 11.12 1.63 1.72
N ILE A 182 11.98 1.02 0.90
CA ILE A 182 12.52 -0.32 1.15
C ILE A 182 14.00 -0.24 1.43
N THR A 183 14.49 -1.09 2.33
CA THR A 183 15.92 -1.22 2.64
C THR A 183 16.53 -2.43 1.91
N ALA A 184 17.86 -2.48 1.82
CA ALA A 184 18.56 -3.66 1.30
C ALA A 184 18.12 -4.95 2.03
N ASP A 185 18.03 -4.90 3.36
CA ASP A 185 17.60 -6.04 4.19
C ASP A 185 16.16 -6.50 3.87
N ASP A 186 15.25 -5.56 3.57
CA ASP A 186 13.86 -5.89 3.22
C ASP A 186 13.79 -6.76 1.96
N THR A 187 14.67 -6.50 0.99
CA THR A 187 14.70 -7.19 -0.31
C THR A 187 15.53 -8.48 -0.32
N MET A 188 16.50 -8.61 0.59
CA MET A 188 17.53 -9.64 0.54
C MET A 188 16.96 -11.06 0.52
N ALA A 189 15.99 -11.34 1.40
CA ALA A 189 15.43 -12.68 1.51
C ALA A 189 14.72 -13.12 0.22
N ILE A 190 13.94 -12.23 -0.41
CA ILE A 190 13.19 -12.54 -1.64
C ILE A 190 14.15 -12.73 -2.82
N LEU A 191 15.12 -11.82 -2.96
CA LEU A 191 16.12 -11.88 -4.03
C LEU A 191 17.00 -13.13 -3.90
N PHE A 192 17.41 -13.49 -2.69
CA PHE A 192 18.19 -14.69 -2.44
C PHE A 192 17.39 -15.95 -2.79
N ALA A 193 16.13 -16.03 -2.38
CA ALA A 193 15.29 -17.18 -2.66
C ALA A 193 15.04 -17.37 -4.17
N ARG A 194 14.97 -16.28 -4.93
CA ARG A 194 14.78 -16.31 -6.40
C ARG A 194 16.07 -16.60 -7.16
N TYR A 195 17.11 -15.82 -6.91
CA TYR A 195 18.31 -15.76 -7.76
C TYR A 195 19.50 -16.52 -7.17
N GLY A 196 19.41 -16.94 -5.91
CA GLY A 196 20.52 -17.53 -5.17
C GLY A 196 21.64 -16.54 -4.89
N GLN A 197 22.68 -17.03 -4.20
CA GLN A 197 23.82 -16.21 -3.78
C GLN A 197 24.57 -15.58 -4.96
N ALA A 198 24.72 -16.30 -6.07
CA ALA A 198 25.55 -15.89 -7.19
C ALA A 198 25.07 -14.59 -7.86
N GLN A 199 23.76 -14.37 -7.93
CA GLN A 199 23.16 -13.21 -8.57
C GLN A 199 22.66 -12.15 -7.57
N LEU A 200 22.60 -12.47 -6.27
CA LEU A 200 22.09 -11.58 -5.23
C LEU A 200 22.80 -10.23 -5.23
N GLU A 201 24.13 -10.22 -5.18
CA GLU A 201 24.93 -8.98 -5.11
C GLU A 201 24.70 -8.10 -6.34
N THR A 202 24.64 -8.71 -7.53
CA THR A 202 24.38 -7.98 -8.78
C THR A 202 22.98 -7.36 -8.77
N LYS A 203 21.96 -8.09 -8.30
CA LYS A 203 20.58 -7.58 -8.19
C LYS A 203 20.46 -6.48 -7.14
N MET A 204 21.12 -6.63 -5.99
CA MET A 204 21.19 -5.59 -4.97
C MET A 204 21.81 -4.31 -5.52
N LYS A 205 22.99 -4.41 -6.12
CA LYS A 205 23.67 -3.24 -6.71
C LYS A 205 22.84 -2.57 -7.79
N THR A 206 22.08 -3.34 -8.57
CA THR A 206 21.19 -2.80 -9.59
C THR A 206 20.04 -1.98 -9.00
N LEU A 207 19.40 -2.50 -7.94
CA LEU A 207 18.27 -1.85 -7.27
C LEU A 207 18.71 -0.66 -6.41
N PHE A 208 19.74 -0.85 -5.59
CA PHE A 208 20.16 0.07 -4.54
C PHE A 208 21.32 0.98 -4.94
N GLY A 209 22.21 0.53 -5.83
CA GLY A 209 23.45 1.25 -6.15
C GLY A 209 24.30 1.46 -4.90
N ASP A 210 24.57 2.71 -4.57
CA ASP A 210 25.35 3.11 -3.39
C ASP A 210 24.48 3.52 -2.18
N SER A 211 23.15 3.34 -2.26
CA SER A 211 22.21 3.71 -1.19
C SER A 211 21.63 2.46 -0.53
N ASP A 212 21.44 2.47 0.78
CA ASP A 212 20.83 1.35 1.51
C ASP A 212 19.28 1.42 1.54
N GLU A 213 18.71 2.50 1.01
CA GLU A 213 17.27 2.76 0.98
C GLU A 213 16.79 3.13 -0.43
N LEU A 214 15.58 2.70 -0.78
CA LEU A 214 14.99 2.95 -2.08
C LEU A 214 13.51 3.33 -1.94
N SER A 215 13.18 4.55 -2.35
CA SER A 215 11.78 5.00 -2.46
C SER A 215 11.11 4.41 -3.69
N PHE A 216 9.77 4.40 -3.71
CA PHE A 216 9.02 3.90 -4.86
C PHE A 216 9.36 4.64 -6.17
N VAL A 217 9.53 5.96 -6.11
CA VAL A 217 9.87 6.78 -7.29
C VAL A 217 11.25 6.41 -7.83
N ASN A 218 12.23 6.25 -6.94
CA ASN A 218 13.58 5.84 -7.34
C ASN A 218 13.59 4.40 -7.88
N TYR A 219 12.83 3.50 -7.27
CA TYR A 219 12.65 2.14 -7.78
C TYR A 219 12.15 2.14 -9.23
N LEU A 220 11.11 2.94 -9.55
CA LEU A 220 10.59 3.04 -10.91
C LEU A 220 11.62 3.55 -11.92
N ASP A 221 12.46 4.51 -11.54
CA ASP A 221 13.56 4.98 -12.39
C ASP A 221 14.58 3.86 -12.67
N ARG A 222 14.95 3.07 -11.65
CA ARG A 222 15.89 1.95 -11.79
C ARG A 222 15.37 0.85 -12.70
N VAL A 223 14.12 0.42 -12.54
CA VAL A 223 13.53 -0.64 -13.39
C VAL A 223 13.18 -0.12 -14.78
N GLY A 224 12.80 1.16 -14.92
CA GLY A 224 12.55 1.78 -16.22
C GLY A 224 13.80 1.88 -17.10
N LYS A 225 14.95 2.21 -16.51
CA LYS A 225 16.26 2.24 -17.21
C LYS A 225 16.69 0.87 -17.72
N GLN A 226 16.33 -0.21 -17.02
CA GLN A 226 16.65 -1.59 -17.44
C GLN A 226 15.89 -2.01 -18.70
N ARG A 227 14.58 -1.73 -18.76
CA ARG A 227 13.76 -2.03 -19.95
C ARG A 227 14.03 -1.10 -21.14
N ASN A 228 14.52 0.11 -20.90
CA ASN A 228 14.74 1.08 -21.98
C ASN A 228 16.06 1.85 -21.84
N PRO A 229 17.22 1.18 -22.04
CA PRO A 229 18.54 1.76 -21.80
C PRO A 229 18.85 2.98 -22.67
N LYS A 230 18.14 3.17 -23.80
CA LYS A 230 18.30 4.31 -24.71
C LYS A 230 17.79 5.66 -24.17
N LYS A 231 16.97 5.67 -23.12
CA LYS A 231 16.52 6.93 -22.46
C LYS A 231 17.49 7.43 -21.38
N ALA A 232 18.38 6.57 -20.87
CA ALA A 232 19.28 6.90 -19.77
C ALA A 232 20.50 7.75 -20.17
N SER A 233 20.77 7.93 -21.47
CA SER A 233 21.94 8.66 -21.98
C SER A 233 21.71 10.16 -22.22
N ASN A 234 20.50 10.68 -21.96
CA ASN A 234 20.13 12.08 -22.22
C ASN A 234 19.66 12.83 -20.96
N SER A 235 20.17 12.47 -19.78
CA SER A 235 19.90 13.17 -18.52
C SER A 235 21.17 13.40 -17.73
#